data_AF-A0A7V5TZZ1-F1
#
_entry.id   AF-A0A7V5TZZ1-F1
#
_cell.length_a   1.000
_cell.length_b   1.000
_cell.length_c   1.000
_cell.angle_alpha   90.00
_cell.angle_beta   90.00
_cell.angle_gamma   90.00
#
_symmetry.space_group_name_H-M   'P 1'
#
loop_
_entity.id
_entity.type
_entity.pdbx_description
1 polymer ?
#
loop_
_entity_poly.entity_id
_entity_poly.type
_entity_poly.pdbx_seq_one_letter_code
_entity_poly.pdbx_strand_id
1 'polypeptide(L)'
;MDMVDVYKLIFQSIMGPGHILQNEEKAFLFLKQEYKSNIPVYEKSMYTDIVLENELVRVNIPIYKKVGSADQIFAMMRETAAYITPNKTVLNNYWNTLGDLIKKNRIENLSINDYKILTDFLHDHDFPHLSHSEKYKKLYNPSYRIVLKELLKKYIH
;
A
#
# COMPACT_ATOMS: atom_id res chain seq x y z
N MET A 1 8.79 -4.37 11.51
CA MET A 1 8.04 -4.73 10.30
C MET A 1 8.19 -6.23 10.16
N ASP A 2 7.09 -6.93 9.93
CA ASP A 2 7.06 -8.39 9.87
C ASP A 2 6.80 -8.85 8.42
N MET A 3 6.95 -10.14 8.12
CA MET A 3 6.82 -10.67 6.75
C MET A 3 5.47 -10.32 6.09
N VAL A 4 4.40 -10.31 6.89
CA VAL A 4 3.04 -9.93 6.46
C VAL A 4 2.94 -8.47 5.99
N ASP A 5 3.73 -7.57 6.57
CA ASP A 5 3.75 -6.16 6.17
C ASP A 5 4.42 -6.00 4.81
N VAL A 6 5.50 -6.76 4.56
CA VAL A 6 6.18 -6.79 3.25
C VAL A 6 5.24 -7.31 2.19
N TYR A 7 4.58 -8.44 2.46
CA TYR A 7 3.55 -9.00 1.57
C TYR A 7 2.48 -7.95 1.26
N LYS A 8 1.97 -7.27 2.28
CA LYS A 8 0.93 -6.26 2.09
C LYS A 8 1.41 -5.09 1.23
N LEU A 9 2.65 -4.63 1.38
CA LEU A 9 3.20 -3.56 0.55
C LEU A 9 3.29 -3.97 -0.93
N ILE A 10 3.72 -5.21 -1.21
CA ILE A 10 3.78 -5.77 -2.56
C ILE A 10 2.36 -5.97 -3.12
N PHE A 11 1.44 -6.47 -2.31
CA PHE A 11 0.04 -6.63 -2.69
C PHE A 11 -0.57 -5.28 -3.07
N GLN A 12 -0.39 -4.27 -2.24
CA GLN A 12 -0.95 -2.93 -2.49
C GLN A 12 -0.32 -2.25 -3.71
N SER A 13 0.97 -2.47 -3.99
CA SER A 13 1.62 -1.89 -5.16
C SER A 13 1.14 -2.49 -6.49
N ILE A 14 0.78 -3.78 -6.49
CA ILE A 14 0.38 -4.51 -7.70
C ILE A 14 -1.14 -4.49 -7.90
N MET A 15 -1.92 -4.59 -6.81
CA MET A 15 -3.39 -4.60 -6.87
C MET A 15 -4.00 -3.19 -6.87
N GLY A 16 -3.20 -2.16 -6.56
CA GLY A 16 -3.62 -0.76 -6.51
C GLY A 16 -4.72 -0.48 -5.47
N PRO A 17 -5.35 0.70 -5.50
CA PRO A 17 -6.45 1.06 -4.60
C PRO A 17 -7.78 0.37 -4.96
N GLY A 18 -7.86 -0.34 -6.09
CA GLY A 18 -9.08 -1.00 -6.57
C GLY A 18 -9.68 -2.00 -5.57
N HIS A 19 -8.84 -2.69 -4.79
CA HIS A 19 -9.32 -3.60 -3.74
C HIS A 19 -10.12 -2.89 -2.63
N ILE A 20 -9.82 -1.61 -2.36
CA ILE A 20 -10.54 -0.80 -1.35
C ILE A 20 -11.84 -0.25 -1.95
N LEU A 21 -11.85 0.02 -3.25
CA LEU A 21 -12.96 0.67 -3.95
C LEU A 21 -14.09 -0.29 -4.37
N GLN A 22 -14.04 -1.57 -4.01
CA GLN A 22 -15.16 -2.51 -4.22
C GLN A 22 -16.48 -2.01 -3.61
N ASN A 23 -16.42 -1.19 -2.55
CA ASN A 23 -17.55 -0.44 -2.03
C ASN A 23 -17.12 1.03 -1.88
N GLU A 24 -17.28 1.80 -2.97
CA GLU A 24 -16.85 3.21 -3.05
C GLU A 24 -17.42 4.08 -1.91
N GLU A 25 -18.70 3.92 -1.56
CA GLU A 25 -19.34 4.70 -0.50
C GLU A 25 -18.72 4.43 0.88
N LYS A 26 -18.54 3.15 1.24
CA LYS A 26 -17.88 2.79 2.49
C LYS A 26 -16.42 3.25 2.48
N ALA A 27 -15.71 3.05 1.38
CA ALA A 27 -14.31 3.48 1.24
C ALA A 27 -14.15 4.98 1.46
N PHE A 28 -15.08 5.79 0.93
CA PHE A 28 -15.08 7.22 1.12
C PHE A 28 -15.40 7.64 2.56
N LEU A 29 -16.38 7.02 3.20
CA LEU A 29 -16.69 7.27 4.61
C LEU A 29 -15.52 6.90 5.53
N PHE A 30 -14.88 5.75 5.29
CA PHE A 30 -13.67 5.34 6.00
C PHE A 30 -12.53 6.35 5.79
N LEU A 31 -12.30 6.78 4.55
CA LEU A 31 -11.29 7.80 4.26
C LEU A 31 -11.59 9.10 4.99
N LYS A 32 -12.84 9.57 5.02
CA LYS A 32 -13.22 10.79 5.76
C LYS A 32 -13.02 10.66 7.27
N GLN A 33 -13.33 9.50 7.85
CA GLN A 33 -13.08 9.25 9.27
C GLN A 33 -11.58 9.24 9.57
N GLU A 34 -10.79 8.53 8.78
CA GLU A 34 -9.34 8.48 8.88
C GLU A 34 -8.73 9.90 8.70
N TYR A 35 -9.24 10.66 7.73
CA TYR A 35 -8.87 12.05 7.51
C TYR A 35 -9.26 13.00 8.66
N LYS A 36 -10.18 12.63 9.54
CA LYS A 36 -10.46 13.41 10.76
C LYS A 36 -9.57 12.94 11.91
N SER A 37 -9.40 11.63 12.08
CA SER A 37 -8.73 11.04 13.24
C SER A 37 -7.21 10.99 13.15
N ASN A 38 -6.60 11.12 11.96
CA ASN A 38 -5.14 11.00 11.87
C ASN A 38 -4.39 12.16 12.50
N ILE A 39 -3.52 11.79 13.44
CA ILE A 39 -2.49 12.62 14.06
C ILE A 39 -1.22 12.48 13.19
N PRO A 40 -0.46 13.56 12.92
CA PRO A 40 0.80 13.45 12.17
C PRO A 40 1.79 12.56 12.92
N VAL A 41 2.33 11.54 12.23
CA VAL A 41 3.35 10.65 12.78
C VAL A 41 4.57 10.65 11.87
N TYR A 42 5.75 10.81 12.50
CA TYR A 42 7.14 10.53 12.12
C TYR A 42 7.68 10.94 10.73
N GLU A 43 6.89 10.91 9.67
CA GLU A 43 7.32 11.27 8.33
C GLU A 43 7.21 12.77 8.04
N LYS A 44 8.19 13.29 7.30
CA LYS A 44 8.22 14.68 6.82
C LYS A 44 7.77 14.82 5.36
N SER A 45 7.80 13.73 4.59
CA SER A 45 7.53 13.75 3.16
C SER A 45 6.04 13.52 2.88
N MET A 46 5.45 14.37 2.03
CA MET A 46 4.05 14.27 1.64
C MET A 46 3.74 12.99 0.86
N TYR A 47 4.72 12.47 0.13
CA TYR A 47 4.58 11.20 -0.58
C TYR A 47 5.91 10.46 -0.68
N THR A 48 5.83 9.14 -0.92
CA THR A 48 6.98 8.26 -1.15
C THR A 48 6.71 7.40 -2.39
N ASP A 49 7.68 7.34 -3.31
CA ASP A 49 7.60 6.50 -4.51
C ASP A 49 7.53 4.99 -4.12
N ILE A 50 6.68 4.21 -4.83
CA ILE A 50 6.47 2.78 -4.55
C ILE A 50 7.01 1.89 -5.68
N VAL A 51 6.81 2.30 -6.93
CA VAL A 51 7.11 1.47 -8.12
C VAL A 51 7.66 2.32 -9.26
N LEU A 52 8.66 1.79 -9.96
CA LEU A 52 9.36 2.44 -11.08
C LEU A 52 8.56 2.41 -12.39
N GLU A 53 7.69 1.42 -12.62
CA GLU A 53 6.99 1.24 -13.90
C GLU A 53 5.71 2.09 -14.04
N ASN A 54 4.93 2.26 -12.97
CA ASN A 54 3.60 2.92 -13.03
C ASN A 54 3.57 4.29 -12.34
N GLU A 55 4.73 4.87 -12.01
CA GLU A 55 4.86 6.12 -11.24
C GLU A 55 3.88 6.22 -10.06
N LEU A 56 3.75 5.15 -9.28
CA LEU A 56 2.84 5.12 -8.12
C LEU A 56 3.53 5.68 -6.89
N VAL A 57 2.77 6.48 -6.14
CA VAL A 57 3.23 7.11 -4.90
C VAL A 57 2.28 6.81 -3.75
N ARG A 58 2.84 6.63 -2.55
CA ARG A 58 2.10 6.61 -1.29
C ARG A 58 1.99 8.03 -0.77
N VAL A 59 0.79 8.62 -0.81
CA VAL A 59 0.51 9.92 -0.22
C VAL A 59 0.27 9.76 1.27
N ASN A 60 1.00 10.51 2.08
CA ASN A 60 0.82 10.61 3.52
C ASN A 60 -0.38 11.52 3.81
N ILE A 61 -1.51 10.93 4.23
CA ILE A 61 -2.75 11.66 4.50
C ILE A 61 -2.53 12.79 5.51
N PRO A 62 -1.96 12.58 6.72
CA PRO A 62 -1.71 13.66 7.69
C PRO A 62 -1.02 14.89 7.11
N ILE A 63 -0.05 14.72 6.20
CA ILE A 63 0.68 15.82 5.59
C ILE A 63 -0.15 16.45 4.47
N TYR A 64 -0.78 15.64 3.64
CA TYR A 64 -1.68 16.13 2.58
C TYR A 64 -2.85 16.94 3.14
N LYS A 65 -3.29 16.68 4.38
CA LYS A 65 -4.31 17.50 5.06
C LYS A 65 -4.03 18.99 5.09
N LYS A 66 -2.75 19.37 5.03
CA LYS A 66 -2.32 20.77 5.07
C LYS A 66 -2.48 21.49 3.73
N VAL A 67 -2.61 20.74 2.63
CA VAL A 67 -2.58 21.28 1.26
C VAL A 67 -3.81 20.91 0.41
N GLY A 68 -4.62 19.95 0.85
CA GLY A 68 -5.76 19.47 0.06
C GLY A 68 -6.92 18.93 0.91
N SER A 69 -7.84 18.23 0.26
CA SER A 69 -9.04 17.64 0.88
C SER A 69 -9.09 16.12 0.73
N ALA A 70 -9.90 15.47 1.59
CA ALA A 70 -10.16 14.04 1.49
C ALA A 70 -10.83 13.66 0.15
N ASP A 71 -11.65 14.56 -0.40
CA ASP A 71 -12.33 14.38 -1.69
C ASP A 71 -11.33 14.31 -2.85
N GLN A 72 -10.26 15.13 -2.82
CA GLN A 72 -9.19 15.06 -3.81
C GLN A 72 -8.43 13.74 -3.73
N ILE A 73 -8.10 13.26 -2.52
CA ILE A 73 -7.48 11.93 -2.34
C ILE A 73 -8.37 10.83 -2.92
N PHE A 74 -9.68 10.89 -2.65
CA PHE A 74 -10.62 9.90 -3.14
C PHE A 74 -10.73 9.90 -4.66
N ALA A 75 -10.79 11.09 -5.28
CA ALA A 75 -10.78 11.22 -6.74
C ALA A 75 -9.51 10.61 -7.35
N MET A 76 -8.33 10.94 -6.79
CA MET A 76 -7.06 10.37 -7.24
C MET A 76 -7.02 8.84 -7.10
N MET A 77 -7.56 8.29 -6.01
CA MET A 77 -7.65 6.84 -5.82
C MET A 77 -8.54 6.17 -6.87
N ARG A 78 -9.68 6.78 -7.22
CA ARG A 78 -10.59 6.24 -8.25
C ARG A 78 -9.95 6.22 -9.63
N GLU A 79 -9.34 7.33 -10.02
CA GLU A 79 -8.61 7.42 -11.29
C GLU A 79 -7.44 6.43 -11.33
N THR A 80 -6.70 6.29 -10.22
CA THR A 80 -5.61 5.31 -10.11
C THR A 80 -6.11 3.87 -10.21
N ALA A 81 -7.25 3.54 -9.61
CA ALA A 81 -7.85 2.20 -9.70
C ALA A 81 -8.36 1.88 -11.10
N ALA A 82 -8.84 2.88 -11.85
CA ALA A 82 -9.22 2.70 -13.25
C ALA A 82 -8.01 2.45 -14.16
N TYR A 83 -6.84 3.01 -13.80
CA TYR A 83 -5.60 2.85 -14.55
C TYR A 83 -4.87 1.54 -14.24
N ILE A 84 -4.87 1.10 -12.99
CA ILE A 84 -4.17 -0.13 -12.57
C ILE A 84 -5.05 -1.35 -12.87
N THR A 85 -4.53 -2.28 -13.67
CA THR A 85 -5.13 -3.61 -13.82
C THR A 85 -4.49 -4.57 -12.82
N PRO A 86 -5.25 -5.08 -11.82
CA PRO A 86 -4.72 -6.03 -10.85
C PRO A 86 -4.21 -7.29 -11.55
N ASN A 87 -2.98 -7.71 -11.25
CA ASN A 87 -2.38 -8.88 -11.88
C ASN A 87 -1.75 -9.82 -10.83
N LYS A 88 -2.45 -10.92 -10.53
CA LYS A 88 -1.98 -11.95 -9.60
C LYS A 88 -0.70 -12.66 -10.06
N THR A 89 -0.50 -12.79 -11.37
CA THR A 89 0.73 -13.38 -11.92
C THR A 89 1.93 -12.51 -11.61
N VAL A 90 1.78 -11.19 -11.77
CA VAL A 90 2.80 -10.22 -11.39
C VAL A 90 3.04 -10.26 -9.88
N LEU A 91 1.98 -10.34 -9.07
CA LEU A 91 2.09 -10.51 -7.61
C LEU A 91 2.94 -11.73 -7.23
N ASN A 92 2.63 -12.88 -7.81
CA ASN A 92 3.38 -14.12 -7.56
C ASN A 92 4.85 -13.99 -7.99
N ASN A 93 5.12 -13.36 -9.14
CA ASN A 93 6.50 -13.17 -9.63
C ASN A 93 7.32 -12.27 -8.68
N TYR A 94 6.76 -11.16 -8.21
CA TYR A 94 7.43 -10.29 -7.23
C TYR A 94 7.61 -11.00 -5.87
N TRP A 95 6.63 -11.79 -5.44
CA TRP A 95 6.71 -12.58 -4.21
C TRP A 95 7.82 -13.65 -4.27
N ASN A 96 7.96 -14.34 -5.41
CA ASN A 96 9.03 -15.31 -5.64
C ASN A 96 10.41 -14.63 -5.70
N THR A 97 10.50 -13.47 -6.37
CA THR A 97 11.73 -12.66 -6.42
C THR A 97 12.18 -12.26 -5.01
N LEU A 98 11.25 -11.85 -4.15
CA LEU A 98 11.54 -11.56 -2.74
C LEU A 98 12.09 -12.79 -2.01
N GLY A 99 11.45 -13.96 -2.20
CA GLY A 99 11.92 -15.22 -1.63
C GLY A 99 13.36 -15.55 -2.00
N ASP A 100 13.73 -15.33 -3.26
CA ASP A 100 15.10 -15.56 -3.73
C ASP A 100 16.11 -14.56 -3.15
N LEU A 101 15.71 -13.31 -2.92
CA LEU A 101 16.54 -12.32 -2.24
C LEU A 101 16.77 -12.68 -0.76
N ILE A 102 15.73 -13.17 -0.08
CA ILE A 102 15.82 -13.65 1.31
C ILE A 102 16.75 -14.86 1.39
N LYS A 103 16.60 -15.86 0.50
CA LYS A 103 17.48 -17.04 0.44
C LYS A 103 18.95 -16.67 0.23
N LYS A 104 19.21 -15.61 -0.54
CA LYS A 104 20.55 -15.10 -0.82
C LYS A 104 21.11 -14.21 0.30
N ASN A 105 20.43 -14.10 1.45
CA ASN A 105 20.77 -13.19 2.56
C ASN A 105 20.98 -11.74 2.11
N ARG A 106 20.23 -11.29 1.10
CA ARG A 106 20.31 -9.91 0.59
C ARG A 106 19.37 -8.94 1.31
N ILE A 107 18.51 -9.46 2.19
CA ILE A 107 17.59 -8.66 3.00
C ILE A 107 17.77 -9.05 4.45
N GLU A 108 18.35 -8.15 5.23
CA GLU A 108 18.51 -8.31 6.66
C GLU A 108 17.14 -8.16 7.35
N ASN A 109 16.93 -8.87 8.47
CA ASN A 109 15.71 -8.86 9.29
C ASN A 109 14.48 -9.59 8.72
N LEU A 110 14.62 -10.40 7.67
CA LEU A 110 13.57 -11.31 7.19
C LEU A 110 14.01 -12.77 7.31
N SER A 111 13.17 -13.59 7.97
CA SER A 111 13.40 -15.02 8.15
C SER A 111 12.90 -15.80 6.94
N ILE A 112 13.74 -16.70 6.42
CA ILE A 112 13.33 -17.64 5.36
C ILE A 112 12.22 -18.59 5.83
N ASN A 113 12.17 -18.91 7.14
CA ASN A 113 11.11 -19.74 7.70
C ASN A 113 9.77 -18.99 7.70
N ASP A 114 9.77 -17.70 8.09
CA ASP A 114 8.56 -16.88 8.07
C ASP A 114 8.04 -16.69 6.64
N TYR A 115 8.96 -16.50 5.68
CA TYR A 115 8.63 -16.48 4.26
C TYR A 115 7.93 -17.76 3.81
N LYS A 116 8.48 -18.94 4.15
CA LYS A 116 7.88 -20.23 3.77
C LYS A 116 6.49 -20.42 4.37
N ILE A 117 6.35 -20.23 5.68
CA ILE A 117 5.07 -20.37 6.39
C ILE A 117 4.01 -19.45 5.77
N LEU A 118 4.37 -18.19 5.50
CA LEU A 118 3.44 -17.26 4.88
C LEU A 118 3.13 -17.65 3.43
N THR A 119 4.13 -18.09 2.66
CA THR A 119 3.94 -18.51 1.26
C THR A 119 2.97 -19.68 1.14
N ASP A 120 3.10 -20.69 2.00
CA ASP A 120 2.18 -21.84 2.03
C ASP A 120 0.74 -21.37 2.29
N PHE A 121 0.54 -20.52 3.31
CA PHE A 121 -0.76 -19.93 3.59
C PHE A 121 -1.32 -19.12 2.41
N LEU A 122 -0.49 -18.32 1.74
CA LEU A 122 -0.89 -17.49 0.60
C LEU A 122 -1.33 -18.35 -0.59
N HIS A 123 -0.64 -19.46 -0.87
CA HIS A 123 -1.03 -20.39 -1.93
C HIS A 123 -2.34 -21.10 -1.60
N ASP A 124 -2.52 -21.56 -0.36
CA ASP A 124 -3.75 -22.24 0.07
C ASP A 124 -5.00 -21.34 -0.03
N HIS A 125 -4.82 -20.01 0.02
CA HIS A 125 -5.90 -19.02 0.06
C HIS A 125 -5.93 -18.09 -1.18
N ASP A 126 -5.24 -18.44 -2.26
CA ASP A 126 -5.21 -17.68 -3.54
C ASP A 126 -4.84 -16.19 -3.37
N PHE A 127 -3.76 -15.95 -2.62
CA PHE A 127 -3.17 -14.63 -2.33
C PHE A 127 -4.18 -13.62 -1.76
N PRO A 128 -4.69 -13.86 -0.53
CA PRO A 128 -5.70 -13.00 0.08
C PRO A 128 -5.13 -11.63 0.47
N HIS A 129 -6.00 -10.62 0.56
CA HIS A 129 -5.62 -9.34 1.17
C HIS A 129 -5.44 -9.52 2.69
N LEU A 130 -4.27 -9.14 3.21
CA LEU A 130 -3.94 -9.22 4.64
C LEU A 130 -3.92 -7.83 5.30
N SER A 131 -4.13 -7.78 6.62
CA SER A 131 -3.91 -6.57 7.40
C SER A 131 -2.43 -6.43 7.79
N HIS A 132 -1.97 -5.19 8.02
CA HIS A 132 -0.66 -4.97 8.63
C HIS A 132 -0.59 -5.58 10.03
N SER A 133 0.61 -5.93 10.48
CA SER A 133 0.82 -6.40 11.84
C SER A 133 0.54 -5.30 12.86
N GLU A 134 0.15 -5.66 14.08
CA GLU A 134 -0.10 -4.68 15.15
C GLU A 134 1.15 -3.85 15.47
N LYS A 135 2.34 -4.45 15.36
CA LYS A 135 3.61 -3.75 15.49
C LYS A 135 3.76 -2.65 14.44
N TYR A 136 3.41 -2.95 13.19
CA TYR A 136 3.44 -1.97 12.11
C TYR A 136 2.40 -0.87 12.28
N LYS A 137 1.16 -1.23 12.65
CA LYS A 137 0.09 -0.25 12.91
C LYS A 137 0.46 0.72 14.03
N LYS A 138 1.01 0.23 15.14
CA LYS A 138 1.44 1.06 16.28
C LYS A 138 2.62 1.97 15.92
N LEU A 139 3.57 1.47 15.13
CA LEU A 139 4.78 2.22 14.82
C LEU A 139 4.56 3.29 13.75
N TYR A 140 3.72 2.99 12.74
CA TYR A 140 3.59 3.83 11.55
C TYR A 140 2.22 4.49 11.38
N ASN A 141 1.20 4.07 12.13
CA ASN A 141 -0.20 4.50 11.96
C ASN A 141 -0.58 4.71 10.48
N PRO A 142 -0.50 3.66 9.64
CA PRO A 142 -0.34 3.78 8.20
C PRO A 142 -1.54 4.44 7.54
N SER A 143 -1.42 5.75 7.39
CA SER A 143 -2.43 6.64 6.83
C SER A 143 -2.02 7.03 5.42
N TYR A 144 -1.70 6.03 4.62
CA TYR A 144 -1.20 6.22 3.26
C TYR A 144 -2.28 5.85 2.26
N ARG A 145 -2.31 6.54 1.11
CA ARG A 145 -3.07 6.12 -0.06
C ARG A 145 -2.20 6.05 -1.28
N ILE A 146 -2.42 5.03 -2.09
CA ILE A 146 -1.72 4.82 -3.35
C ILE A 146 -2.45 5.60 -4.43
N VAL A 147 -1.71 6.49 -5.10
CA VAL A 147 -2.19 7.29 -6.22
C VAL A 147 -1.12 7.36 -7.30
N LEU A 148 -1.51 7.66 -8.53
CA LEU A 148 -0.58 8.05 -9.59
C LEU A 148 0.11 9.38 -9.26
N LYS A 149 1.43 9.44 -9.49
CA LYS A 149 2.24 10.65 -9.26
C LYS A 149 1.77 11.84 -10.07
N GLU A 150 1.33 11.62 -11.31
CA GLU A 150 0.78 12.67 -12.17
C GLU A 150 -0.48 13.31 -11.59
N LEU A 151 -1.38 12.50 -11.02
CA LEU A 151 -2.57 13.01 -10.35
C LEU A 151 -2.19 13.83 -9.13
N LEU A 152 -1.21 13.40 -8.35
CA LEU A 152 -0.73 14.16 -7.21
C LEU A 152 -0.21 15.55 -7.62
N LYS A 153 0.57 15.64 -8.72
CA LYS A 153 1.04 16.93 -9.27
C LYS A 153 -0.11 17.84 -9.72
N LYS A 154 -1.17 17.27 -10.30
CA LYS A 154 -2.35 18.01 -10.75
C LYS A 154 -3.10 18.70 -9.58
N TYR A 155 -3.10 18.10 -8.40
CA TYR A 155 -3.85 18.60 -7.24
C TYR A 155 -3.03 19.49 -6.28
N ILE A 156 -1.71 19.50 -6.39
CA ILE A 156 -0.81 20.32 -5.57
C ILE A 156 -0.15 21.35 -6.50
N HIS A 157 -0.87 22.44 -6.77
CA HIS A 157 -0.32 23.62 -7.45
C HIS A 157 0.38 24.55 -6.47
#